data_AF-A0AAD4D187-F1
#
_entry.id   AF-A0AAD4D187-F1
#
_cell.length_a   1.000
_cell.length_b   1.000
_cell.length_c   1.000
_cell.angle_alpha   90.00
_cell.angle_beta   90.00
_cell.angle_gamma   90.00
#
_symmetry.space_group_name_H-M   'P 1'
#
loop_
_entity.id
_entity.type
_entity.pdbx_description
1 polymer ?
#
loop_
_entity_poly.entity_id
_entity_poly.type
_entity_poly.pdbx_seq_one_letter_code
_entity_poly.pdbx_strand_id
1 'polypeptide(L)'
;VVFKTKGGCRKHLDNLTCTSEEKDNDEPGQQPPVIALPSYQSLSVPIMVDSTPQMREYNDAVLYSCNQTHVSDTEKQRTLGIIDALELRPFAMKDPHGAEQNGLAHISVIAKLSAGEGKVAPNMASMQRRKYIELDNGVCELFNRDWEFFPYLRFACAKILAGCLLLNNQNGQVIIANTIEVYGRTRLVDAHREPFVVRKGLPVANSLPPSIKMPYKNVWPTTVSAQDGERLVIGTLSFDALITSSLRLDTRMNISVGCATPSFLLSSTSHSLATKIFLDQESLDDGLQLAKGKDTWSVSSSNLMWQLRQTKTKFHDPSTYYLCRASSPFANKHPCQPYTIFTLVAFDHAHNGDGSILSRLFHALASRVIRDAREAVIDKQTVEELRNQCIDQTKASKGLDGILTLFSDTQTSIKILGNLPLNNTLQVLAPLLSTYITKANASVMAFVEKEFTPIP
;
A
#
# COMPACT_ATOMS: atom_id res chain seq x y z
N VAL A 1 42.09 16.21 -37.27
CA VAL A 1 41.97 14.74 -37.40
C VAL A 1 40.50 14.41 -37.59
N VAL A 2 40.13 14.01 -38.80
CA VAL A 2 38.75 13.68 -39.22
C VAL A 2 38.52 12.20 -38.96
N PHE A 3 37.50 11.84 -38.17
CA PHE A 3 37.07 10.45 -38.04
C PHE A 3 35.76 10.21 -38.80
N LYS A 4 35.89 9.41 -39.86
CA LYS A 4 34.80 8.85 -40.66
C LYS A 4 34.09 7.75 -39.85
N THR A 5 32.77 7.82 -39.75
CA THR A 5 31.94 6.70 -39.31
C THR A 5 31.65 5.78 -40.51
N LYS A 6 32.01 4.50 -40.38
CA LYS A 6 31.60 3.46 -41.33
C LYS A 6 30.18 3.01 -40.96
N GLY A 7 29.26 3.19 -41.89
CA GLY A 7 27.93 2.60 -41.85
C GLY A 7 27.96 1.10 -42.14
N GLY A 8 27.03 0.37 -41.53
CA GLY A 8 26.80 -1.03 -41.80
C GLY A 8 25.85 -1.64 -40.78
N CYS A 9 24.55 -1.65 -41.12
CA CYS A 9 23.51 -2.63 -40.76
C CYS A 9 22.12 -1.96 -40.80
N ARG A 10 21.65 -1.63 -42.01
CA ARG A 10 20.24 -1.31 -42.29
C ARG A 10 19.86 -1.98 -43.61
N LYS A 11 19.62 -3.28 -43.55
CA LYS A 11 18.97 -4.07 -44.60
C LYS A 11 18.30 -5.27 -43.93
N HIS A 12 17.05 -5.09 -43.53
CA HIS A 12 15.99 -6.10 -43.41
C HIS A 12 14.82 -5.45 -42.68
N LEU A 13 14.09 -4.62 -43.42
CA LEU A 13 12.74 -4.14 -43.10
C LEU A 13 12.28 -3.39 -44.35
N ASP A 14 12.05 -4.13 -45.42
CA ASP A 14 11.29 -3.70 -46.60
C ASP A 14 10.88 -4.97 -47.33
N ASN A 15 9.66 -5.42 -47.04
CA ASN A 15 8.75 -6.14 -47.93
C ASN A 15 7.68 -6.82 -47.07
N LEU A 16 6.50 -6.19 -47.02
CA LEU A 16 5.19 -6.84 -47.13
C LEU A 16 4.13 -5.74 -47.05
N THR A 17 3.83 -5.15 -48.20
CA THR A 17 2.54 -4.54 -48.49
C THR A 17 1.50 -5.66 -48.63
N CYS A 18 0.41 -5.60 -47.87
CA CYS A 18 -0.86 -6.18 -48.31
C CYS A 18 -2.00 -5.30 -47.79
N THR A 19 -2.62 -4.61 -48.73
CA THR A 19 -3.90 -3.89 -48.63
C THR A 19 -5.06 -4.90 -48.61
N SER A 20 -6.03 -4.71 -47.71
CA SER A 20 -7.45 -4.80 -48.06
C SER A 20 -8.35 -4.40 -46.90
N GLU A 21 -9.05 -3.29 -47.12
CA GLU A 21 -10.49 -3.08 -46.92
C GLU A 21 -11.07 -2.96 -45.50
N GLU A 22 -11.44 -1.71 -45.22
CA GLU A 22 -12.41 -1.24 -44.23
C GLU A 22 -13.79 -1.88 -44.44
N LYS A 23 -14.41 -2.31 -43.35
CA LYS A 23 -15.87 -2.20 -43.15
C LYS A 23 -16.16 -1.85 -41.69
N ASP A 24 -16.68 -0.64 -41.53
CA ASP A 24 -17.38 -0.17 -40.34
C ASP A 24 -18.56 -1.08 -40.00
N ASN A 25 -18.72 -1.37 -38.71
CA ASN A 25 -20.00 -1.69 -38.10
C ASN A 25 -19.94 -1.26 -36.63
N ASP A 26 -20.59 -0.11 -36.36
CA ASP A 26 -20.95 0.37 -35.04
C ASP A 26 -22.05 -0.50 -34.43
N GLU A 27 -21.84 -1.02 -33.21
CA GLU A 27 -22.92 -1.34 -32.27
C GLU A 27 -22.53 -0.99 -30.82
N PRO A 28 -23.49 -0.56 -29.97
CA PRO A 28 -23.20 0.15 -28.74
C PRO A 28 -23.07 -0.77 -27.50
N GLY A 29 -22.01 -0.52 -26.72
CA GLY A 29 -21.96 -0.55 -25.25
C GLY A 29 -22.54 -1.75 -24.50
N GLN A 30 -21.71 -2.76 -24.20
CA GLN A 30 -21.95 -3.71 -23.10
C GLN A 30 -21.07 -3.35 -21.90
N GLN A 31 -21.73 -2.97 -20.79
CA GLN A 31 -21.08 -2.85 -19.48
C GLN A 31 -20.57 -4.23 -19.01
N PRO A 32 -19.37 -4.29 -18.40
CA PRO A 32 -18.86 -5.55 -17.85
C PRO A 32 -19.69 -6.00 -16.63
N PRO A 33 -19.83 -7.31 -16.41
CA PRO A 33 -20.67 -7.86 -15.35
C PRO A 33 -20.12 -7.53 -13.96
N VAL A 34 -20.99 -7.02 -13.09
CA VAL A 34 -20.75 -6.89 -11.66
C VAL A 34 -20.87 -8.28 -11.04
N ILE A 35 -19.76 -8.87 -10.59
CA ILE A 35 -19.75 -10.20 -9.95
C ILE A 35 -19.81 -10.02 -8.42
N ALA A 36 -20.84 -10.56 -7.80
CA ALA A 36 -20.90 -10.77 -6.36
C ALA A 36 -20.01 -11.98 -5.96
N LEU A 37 -19.23 -11.84 -4.89
CA LEU A 37 -18.29 -12.86 -4.41
C LEU A 37 -19.01 -14.17 -4.03
N PRO A 38 -18.42 -15.35 -4.34
CA PRO A 38 -19.02 -16.65 -4.04
C PRO A 38 -18.92 -16.99 -2.55
N SER A 39 -19.98 -17.59 -2.00
CA SER A 39 -20.04 -18.08 -0.62
C SER A 39 -19.21 -19.35 -0.45
N TYR A 40 -18.35 -19.36 0.57
CA TYR A 40 -17.49 -20.49 0.94
C TYR A 40 -18.31 -21.71 1.39
N GLN A 41 -18.02 -22.88 0.79
CA GLN A 41 -18.37 -24.18 1.34
C GLN A 41 -17.28 -24.63 2.32
N SER A 42 -17.66 -24.93 3.56
CA SER A 42 -16.76 -25.47 4.58
C SER A 42 -16.67 -27.00 4.51
N LEU A 43 -15.44 -27.52 4.57
CA LEU A 43 -15.13 -28.93 4.82
C LEU A 43 -15.54 -29.32 6.24
N SER A 44 -16.27 -30.43 6.37
CA SER A 44 -16.80 -30.95 7.62
C SER A 44 -15.77 -31.79 8.40
N VAL A 45 -15.65 -31.53 9.71
CA VAL A 45 -15.06 -32.44 10.69
C VAL A 45 -16.22 -33.18 11.37
N PRO A 46 -16.15 -34.51 11.62
CA PRO A 46 -17.28 -35.23 12.18
C PRO A 46 -17.34 -35.02 13.70
N ILE A 47 -18.43 -34.44 14.17
CA ILE A 47 -18.84 -34.50 15.58
C ILE A 47 -20.14 -35.28 15.63
N MET A 48 -20.10 -36.47 16.25
CA MET A 48 -21.31 -37.13 16.74
C MET A 48 -21.75 -36.38 18.00
N VAL A 49 -22.97 -35.83 18.04
CA VAL A 49 -23.88 -35.95 19.19
C VAL A 49 -25.33 -35.81 18.70
N ASP A 50 -26.13 -36.73 19.20
CA ASP A 50 -27.57 -36.90 19.08
C ASP A 50 -28.39 -35.74 19.67
N SER A 51 -29.56 -35.50 19.08
CA SER A 51 -30.82 -34.95 19.66
C SER A 51 -31.48 -33.82 18.86
N THR A 52 -32.80 -33.92 18.78
CA THR A 52 -33.80 -33.09 18.08
C THR A 52 -33.54 -31.57 18.08
N PRO A 53 -33.91 -30.84 17.00
CA PRO A 53 -33.64 -29.40 16.88
C PRO A 53 -34.61 -28.60 17.77
N GLN A 54 -34.23 -28.41 19.02
CA GLN A 54 -34.92 -27.50 19.93
C GLN A 54 -34.44 -26.08 19.65
N MET A 55 -35.33 -25.19 19.20
CA MET A 55 -35.00 -23.77 19.04
C MET A 55 -34.56 -23.19 20.39
N ARG A 56 -33.53 -22.35 20.40
CA ARG A 56 -33.07 -21.68 21.63
C ARG A 56 -34.20 -20.85 22.25
N GLU A 57 -34.29 -20.87 23.57
CA GLU A 57 -35.23 -20.00 24.30
C GLU A 57 -34.84 -18.53 24.15
N TYR A 58 -35.80 -17.62 24.39
CA TYR A 58 -35.65 -16.18 24.10
C TYR A 58 -34.37 -15.57 24.68
N ASN A 59 -34.11 -15.77 25.98
CA ASN A 59 -32.93 -15.20 26.63
C ASN A 59 -31.63 -15.79 26.07
N ASP A 60 -31.61 -17.10 25.82
CA ASP A 60 -30.44 -17.79 25.25
C ASP A 60 -30.19 -17.37 23.81
N ALA A 61 -31.24 -17.15 23.02
CA ALA A 61 -31.15 -16.65 21.65
C ALA A 61 -30.60 -15.20 21.61
N VAL A 62 -31.00 -14.35 22.57
CA VAL A 62 -30.46 -12.99 22.71
C VAL A 62 -28.99 -13.03 23.10
N LEU A 63 -28.63 -13.81 24.12
CA LEU A 63 -27.24 -13.92 24.59
C LEU A 63 -26.33 -14.56 23.52
N TYR A 64 -26.84 -15.55 22.78
CA TYR A 64 -26.15 -16.15 21.65
C TYR A 64 -25.92 -15.14 20.52
N SER A 65 -26.93 -14.35 20.16
CA SER A 65 -26.83 -13.30 19.12
C SER A 65 -25.78 -12.23 19.46
N CYS A 66 -25.61 -11.93 20.75
CA CYS A 66 -24.63 -10.96 21.25
C CYS A 66 -23.26 -11.57 21.58
N ASN A 67 -23.08 -12.88 21.39
CA ASN A 67 -21.89 -13.63 21.81
C ASN A 67 -21.55 -13.45 23.31
N GLN A 68 -22.58 -13.45 24.16
CA GLN A 68 -22.52 -13.22 25.62
C GLN A 68 -22.91 -14.48 26.42
N THR A 69 -22.78 -15.68 25.85
CA THR A 69 -23.18 -16.92 26.55
C THR A 69 -22.27 -17.28 27.73
N HIS A 70 -21.01 -16.83 27.69
CA HIS A 70 -19.97 -17.21 28.67
C HIS A 70 -19.62 -16.11 29.69
N VAL A 71 -20.38 -15.01 29.73
CA VAL A 71 -20.10 -13.88 30.65
C VAL A 71 -20.82 -14.03 32.00
N SER A 72 -20.52 -13.14 32.94
CA SER A 72 -21.15 -13.16 34.27
C SER A 72 -22.66 -12.92 34.20
N ASP A 73 -23.41 -13.41 35.18
CA ASP A 73 -24.88 -13.25 35.18
C ASP A 73 -25.31 -11.78 35.27
N THR A 74 -24.51 -10.93 35.92
CA THR A 74 -24.74 -9.47 35.94
C THR A 74 -24.63 -8.85 34.54
N GLU A 75 -23.66 -9.30 33.74
CA GLU A 75 -23.48 -8.83 32.36
C GLU A 75 -24.54 -9.39 31.41
N LYS A 76 -24.98 -10.64 31.63
CA LYS A 76 -26.13 -11.22 30.91
C LYS A 76 -27.39 -10.41 31.15
N GLN A 77 -27.70 -10.08 32.40
CA GLN A 77 -28.87 -9.26 32.76
C GLN A 77 -28.80 -7.85 32.16
N ARG A 78 -27.61 -7.24 32.14
CA ARG A 78 -27.40 -5.94 31.49
C ARG A 78 -27.65 -6.00 29.99
N THR A 79 -27.17 -7.06 29.34
CA THR A 79 -27.37 -7.28 27.90
C THR A 79 -28.85 -7.43 27.59
N LEU A 80 -29.58 -8.27 28.34
CA LEU A 80 -31.03 -8.45 28.18
C LEU A 80 -31.79 -7.13 28.36
N GLY A 81 -31.45 -6.34 29.38
CA GLY A 81 -32.07 -5.04 29.61
C GLY A 81 -31.84 -4.02 28.50
N ILE A 82 -30.66 -4.03 27.85
CA ILE A 82 -30.36 -3.17 26.70
C ILE A 82 -31.17 -3.61 25.48
N ILE A 83 -31.26 -4.91 25.21
CA ILE A 83 -32.00 -5.45 24.07
C ILE A 83 -33.50 -5.15 24.18
N ASP A 84 -34.07 -5.32 25.38
CA ASP A 84 -35.47 -4.97 25.64
C ASP A 84 -35.72 -3.45 25.51
N ALA A 85 -34.79 -2.62 26.00
CA ALA A 85 -34.89 -1.16 25.87
C ALA A 85 -34.82 -0.66 24.42
N LEU A 86 -34.18 -1.43 23.53
CA LEU A 86 -34.08 -1.14 22.10
C LEU A 86 -35.20 -1.79 21.27
N GLU A 87 -36.15 -2.46 21.92
CA GLU A 87 -37.27 -3.18 21.29
C GLU A 87 -36.80 -4.22 20.25
N LEU A 88 -35.61 -4.77 20.46
CA LEU A 88 -35.04 -5.79 19.60
C LEU A 88 -35.54 -7.17 20.02
N ARG A 89 -35.85 -8.01 19.03
CA ARG A 89 -36.30 -9.39 19.24
C ARG A 89 -35.32 -10.35 18.54
N PRO A 90 -35.03 -11.51 19.15
CA PRO A 90 -34.28 -12.54 18.48
C PRO A 90 -35.11 -13.16 17.36
N PHE A 91 -34.47 -13.47 16.25
CA PHE A 91 -35.00 -14.32 15.19
C PHE A 91 -33.98 -15.41 14.86
N ALA A 92 -34.47 -16.58 14.46
CA ALA A 92 -33.66 -17.74 14.12
C ALA A 92 -33.56 -17.89 12.61
N MET A 93 -32.35 -18.18 12.13
CA MET A 93 -32.07 -18.61 10.77
C MET A 93 -31.45 -20.00 10.85
N LYS A 94 -31.81 -20.88 9.92
CA LYS A 94 -31.12 -22.16 9.76
C LYS A 94 -30.15 -22.05 8.61
N ASP A 95 -28.91 -22.47 8.83
CA ASP A 95 -27.96 -22.61 7.75
C ASP A 95 -28.31 -23.83 6.86
N PRO A 96 -27.63 -24.03 5.71
CA PRO A 96 -27.86 -25.18 4.83
C PRO A 96 -27.62 -26.54 5.50
N HIS A 97 -26.92 -26.56 6.64
CA HIS A 97 -26.64 -27.75 7.44
C HIS A 97 -27.64 -27.95 8.58
N GLY A 98 -28.65 -27.07 8.68
CA GLY A 98 -29.71 -27.12 9.67
C GLY A 98 -29.35 -26.52 11.03
N ALA A 99 -28.16 -25.93 11.18
CA ALA A 99 -27.73 -25.31 12.43
C ALA A 99 -28.41 -23.95 12.64
N GLU A 100 -28.91 -23.73 13.85
CA GLU A 100 -29.56 -22.47 14.24
C GLU A 100 -28.54 -21.35 14.48
N GLN A 101 -28.70 -20.26 13.73
CA GLN A 101 -28.06 -18.97 13.93
C GLN A 101 -29.10 -17.97 14.43
N ASN A 102 -28.79 -17.17 15.45
CA ASN A 102 -29.71 -16.15 15.95
C ASN A 102 -29.21 -14.75 15.56
N GLY A 103 -30.16 -13.88 15.18
CA GLY A 103 -29.94 -12.46 14.96
C GLY A 103 -30.93 -11.62 15.75
N LEU A 104 -30.65 -10.32 15.89
CA LEU A 104 -31.55 -9.36 16.55
C LEU A 104 -32.09 -8.38 15.52
N ALA A 105 -33.40 -8.16 15.55
CA ALA A 105 -34.04 -7.13 14.73
C ALA A 105 -35.31 -6.62 15.42
N HIS A 106 -35.76 -5.43 15.05
CA HIS A 106 -37.05 -4.93 15.49
C HIS A 106 -38.18 -5.82 14.94
N ILE A 107 -39.29 -5.95 15.68
CA ILE A 107 -40.39 -6.87 15.32
C ILE A 107 -40.98 -6.59 13.94
N SER A 108 -41.03 -5.33 13.53
CA SER A 108 -41.49 -4.93 12.19
C SER A 108 -40.55 -5.35 11.06
N VAL A 109 -39.26 -5.50 11.34
CA VAL A 109 -38.26 -6.00 10.38
C VAL A 109 -38.34 -7.53 10.27
N ILE A 110 -38.50 -8.21 11.40
CA ILE A 110 -38.71 -9.68 11.42
C ILE A 110 -39.97 -10.04 10.63
N ALA A 111 -41.07 -9.30 10.81
CA ALA A 111 -42.31 -9.54 10.06
C ALA A 111 -42.10 -9.45 8.54
N LYS A 112 -41.32 -8.46 8.07
CA LYS A 112 -40.98 -8.30 6.64
C LYS A 112 -40.07 -9.42 6.12
N LEU A 113 -39.09 -9.84 6.92
CA LEU A 113 -38.20 -10.96 6.58
C LEU A 113 -38.97 -12.27 6.48
N SER A 114 -39.88 -12.54 7.42
CA SER A 114 -40.75 -13.73 7.43
C SER A 114 -41.75 -13.75 6.28
N ALA A 115 -42.15 -12.58 5.77
CA ALA A 115 -43.01 -12.46 4.59
C ALA A 115 -42.25 -12.66 3.26
N GLY A 116 -40.93 -12.86 3.29
CA GLY A 116 -40.10 -12.98 2.08
C GLY A 116 -39.85 -11.64 1.38
N GLU A 117 -40.23 -10.51 1.99
CA GLU A 117 -40.12 -9.17 1.41
C GLU A 117 -38.75 -8.52 1.66
N GLY A 118 -37.85 -9.18 2.39
CA GLY A 118 -36.53 -8.64 2.73
C GLY A 118 -35.39 -9.63 2.47
N LYS A 119 -34.23 -9.09 2.05
CA LYS A 119 -32.96 -9.84 1.98
C LYS A 119 -32.06 -9.39 3.14
N VAL A 120 -31.53 -10.33 3.89
CA VAL A 120 -30.49 -10.05 4.91
C VAL A 120 -29.16 -9.88 4.20
N ALA A 121 -28.53 -8.72 4.33
CA ALA A 121 -27.20 -8.43 3.81
C ALA A 121 -26.33 -7.82 4.92
N PRO A 122 -25.03 -8.18 5.01
CA PRO A 122 -24.13 -7.59 6.00
C PRO A 122 -23.95 -6.09 5.72
N ASN A 123 -24.18 -5.25 6.73
CA ASN A 123 -23.92 -3.82 6.64
C ASN A 123 -22.46 -3.52 7.02
N MET A 124 -21.57 -3.57 6.03
CA MET A 124 -20.15 -3.21 6.16
C MET A 124 -19.97 -1.74 5.74
N ALA A 125 -20.10 -0.83 6.70
CA ALA A 125 -20.36 0.60 6.45
C ALA A 125 -19.25 1.40 5.73
N SER A 126 -18.02 0.88 5.56
CA SER A 126 -16.90 1.63 4.96
C SER A 126 -16.49 1.17 3.55
N MET A 127 -16.62 -0.13 3.24
CA MET A 127 -16.22 -0.68 1.92
C MET A 127 -17.30 -0.55 0.84
N GLN A 128 -18.59 -0.49 1.19
CA GLN A 128 -19.70 -0.52 0.22
C GLN A 128 -19.81 0.70 -0.71
N ARG A 129 -19.01 1.77 -0.52
CA ARG A 129 -19.07 2.96 -1.37
C ARG A 129 -18.09 2.98 -2.53
N ARG A 130 -17.11 2.06 -2.58
CA ARG A 130 -16.06 2.08 -3.59
C ARG A 130 -16.20 0.90 -4.53
N LYS A 131 -16.05 1.16 -5.83
CA LYS A 131 -16.11 0.15 -6.88
C LYS A 131 -14.70 -0.37 -7.14
N TYR A 132 -14.56 -1.69 -7.20
CA TYR A 132 -13.32 -2.36 -7.56
C TYR A 132 -13.47 -3.11 -8.88
N ILE A 133 -12.45 -3.06 -9.72
CA ILE A 133 -12.39 -3.80 -10.98
C ILE A 133 -11.15 -4.68 -11.02
N GLU A 134 -11.25 -5.88 -11.59
CA GLU A 134 -10.08 -6.75 -11.75
C GLU A 134 -9.07 -6.11 -12.72
N LEU A 135 -7.77 -6.22 -12.41
CA LEU A 135 -6.69 -5.71 -13.24
C LEU A 135 -6.77 -6.32 -14.65
N ASP A 136 -6.85 -5.46 -15.67
CA ASP A 136 -6.97 -5.89 -17.06
C ASP A 136 -5.64 -5.79 -17.84
N ASN A 137 -5.67 -6.26 -19.09
CA ASN A 137 -4.51 -6.24 -19.98
C ASN A 137 -4.04 -4.82 -20.36
N GLY A 138 -4.95 -3.85 -20.43
CA GLY A 138 -4.61 -2.47 -20.78
C GLY A 138 -3.79 -1.80 -19.68
N VAL A 139 -4.19 -2.00 -18.43
CA VAL A 139 -3.42 -1.54 -17.26
C VAL A 139 -2.12 -2.32 -17.12
N CYS A 140 -2.11 -3.63 -17.39
CA CYS A 140 -0.87 -4.41 -17.43
C CYS A 140 0.13 -3.87 -18.46
N GLU A 141 -0.34 -3.50 -19.65
CA GLU A 141 0.50 -2.88 -20.68
C GLU A 141 1.07 -1.54 -20.18
N LEU A 142 0.22 -0.67 -19.61
CA LEU A 142 0.63 0.60 -19.04
C LEU A 142 1.73 0.44 -17.99
N PHE A 143 1.57 -0.51 -17.07
CA PHE A 143 2.55 -0.82 -16.03
C PHE A 143 3.91 -1.27 -16.57
N ASN A 144 3.93 -1.91 -17.74
CA ASN A 144 5.13 -2.45 -18.36
C ASN A 144 5.74 -1.54 -19.44
N ARG A 145 5.26 -0.30 -19.58
CA ARG A 145 5.91 0.70 -20.45
C ARG A 145 7.25 1.13 -19.87
N ASP A 146 8.20 1.42 -20.75
CA ASP A 146 9.57 1.72 -20.35
C ASP A 146 9.68 3.07 -19.64
N TRP A 147 10.06 3.06 -18.36
CA TRP A 147 10.17 4.27 -17.56
C TRP A 147 11.42 5.12 -17.85
N GLU A 148 12.37 4.61 -18.64
CA GLU A 148 13.47 5.44 -19.16
C GLU A 148 12.92 6.48 -20.15
N PHE A 149 11.96 6.08 -20.99
CA PHE A 149 11.34 6.95 -21.99
C PHE A 149 10.03 7.59 -21.52
N PHE A 150 9.37 6.99 -20.52
CA PHE A 150 8.10 7.47 -19.97
C PHE A 150 8.18 7.65 -18.44
N PRO A 151 9.07 8.52 -17.93
CA PRO A 151 9.34 8.63 -16.50
C PRO A 151 8.13 9.06 -15.68
N TYR A 152 7.24 9.87 -16.22
CA TYR A 152 6.01 10.35 -15.56
C TYR A 152 5.04 9.21 -15.18
N LEU A 153 5.15 8.03 -15.81
CA LEU A 153 4.28 6.89 -15.50
C LEU A 153 4.45 6.36 -14.07
N ARG A 154 5.56 6.68 -13.39
CA ARG A 154 5.75 6.30 -11.98
C ARG A 154 4.66 6.86 -11.06
N PHE A 155 4.21 8.08 -11.31
CA PHE A 155 3.18 8.73 -10.51
C PHE A 155 1.81 8.12 -10.77
N ALA A 156 1.51 7.87 -12.05
CA ALA A 156 0.31 7.16 -12.48
C ALA A 156 0.24 5.75 -11.87
N CYS A 157 1.31 4.94 -11.99
CA CYS A 157 1.33 3.57 -11.51
C CYS A 157 1.17 3.50 -9.98
N ALA A 158 1.83 4.39 -9.23
CA ALA A 158 1.64 4.50 -7.79
C ALA A 158 0.16 4.79 -7.44
N LYS A 159 -0.45 5.75 -8.15
CA LYS A 159 -1.84 6.13 -7.94
C LYS A 159 -2.83 5.01 -8.28
N ILE A 160 -2.65 4.31 -9.41
CA ILE A 160 -3.52 3.21 -9.83
C ILE A 160 -3.53 2.07 -8.80
N LEU A 161 -2.37 1.74 -8.23
CA LEU A 161 -2.25 0.65 -7.27
C LEU A 161 -2.70 1.06 -5.86
N ALA A 162 -2.78 2.36 -5.55
CA ALA A 162 -3.14 2.82 -4.20
C ALA A 162 -4.55 2.35 -3.81
N GLY A 163 -4.65 1.55 -2.75
CA GLY A 163 -5.91 0.96 -2.31
C GLY A 163 -6.33 -0.29 -3.06
N CYS A 164 -5.49 -0.87 -3.92
CA CYS A 164 -5.83 -2.12 -4.59
C CYS A 164 -6.05 -3.26 -3.59
N LEU A 165 -6.91 -4.21 -3.93
CA LEU A 165 -7.12 -5.45 -3.20
C LEU A 165 -6.26 -6.56 -3.79
N LEU A 166 -5.61 -7.34 -2.92
CA LEU A 166 -5.01 -8.62 -3.29
C LEU A 166 -5.84 -9.73 -2.67
N LEU A 167 -6.50 -10.53 -3.50
CA LEU A 167 -7.31 -11.69 -3.10
C LEU A 167 -6.58 -12.96 -3.52
N ASN A 168 -6.13 -13.76 -2.56
CA ASN A 168 -5.58 -15.08 -2.84
C ASN A 168 -6.71 -16.11 -2.87
N ASN A 169 -7.08 -16.57 -4.06
CA ASN A 169 -8.18 -17.53 -4.25
C ASN A 169 -7.87 -18.93 -3.70
N GLN A 170 -6.60 -19.25 -3.45
CA GLN A 170 -6.22 -20.56 -2.92
C GLN A 170 -6.55 -20.67 -1.42
N ASN A 171 -6.39 -19.58 -0.66
CA ASN A 171 -6.56 -19.59 0.80
C ASN A 171 -7.60 -18.59 1.33
N GLY A 172 -8.24 -17.82 0.45
CA GLY A 172 -9.29 -16.86 0.80
C GLY A 172 -8.79 -15.57 1.45
N GLN A 173 -7.48 -15.38 1.58
CA GLN A 173 -6.93 -14.20 2.22
C GLN A 173 -7.12 -12.97 1.33
N VAL A 174 -7.51 -11.85 1.94
CA VAL A 174 -7.70 -10.57 1.25
C VAL A 174 -7.00 -9.47 2.01
N ILE A 175 -6.18 -8.69 1.33
CA ILE A 175 -5.69 -7.42 1.86
C ILE A 175 -6.13 -6.23 1.01
N ILE A 176 -6.23 -5.08 1.64
CA ILE A 176 -6.14 -3.78 0.97
C ILE A 176 -4.73 -3.23 1.11
N ALA A 177 -4.14 -2.78 0.00
CA ALA A 177 -2.85 -2.10 -0.03
C ALA A 177 -3.04 -0.60 0.23
N ASN A 178 -3.02 -0.22 1.52
CA ASN A 178 -3.26 1.15 1.97
C ASN A 178 -2.21 2.14 1.52
N THR A 179 -0.94 1.75 1.39
CA THR A 179 0.12 2.63 0.90
C THR A 179 1.11 1.85 0.07
N ILE A 180 1.47 2.42 -1.08
CA ILE A 180 2.36 1.80 -2.06
C ILE A 180 3.46 2.79 -2.45
N GLU A 181 4.65 2.24 -2.64
CA GLU A 181 5.83 2.94 -3.14
C GLU A 181 6.32 2.23 -4.39
N VAL A 182 6.49 2.95 -5.50
CA VAL A 182 7.01 2.35 -6.73
C VAL A 182 8.48 2.66 -6.95
N TYR A 183 9.23 1.69 -7.44
CA TYR A 183 10.67 1.76 -7.69
C TYR A 183 10.98 1.31 -9.11
N GLY A 184 11.73 2.13 -9.86
CA GLY A 184 12.09 1.78 -11.23
C GLY A 184 12.99 0.54 -11.29
N ARG A 185 12.84 -0.27 -12.34
CA ARG A 185 13.47 -1.60 -12.41
C ARG A 185 14.98 -1.58 -12.64
N THR A 186 15.52 -0.57 -13.33
CA THR A 186 16.93 -0.52 -13.75
C THR A 186 17.71 0.59 -13.06
N ARG A 187 19.05 0.48 -13.03
CA ARG A 187 19.92 1.46 -12.36
C ARG A 187 19.79 2.86 -12.96
N LEU A 188 19.55 2.92 -14.26
CA LEU A 188 19.46 4.17 -15.00
C LEU A 188 18.15 4.90 -14.71
N VAL A 189 17.09 4.15 -14.37
CA VAL A 189 15.78 4.69 -14.05
C VAL A 189 15.67 5.04 -12.57
N ASP A 190 16.18 4.19 -11.69
CA ASP A 190 16.07 4.38 -10.25
C ASP A 190 17.30 3.86 -9.49
N ALA A 191 17.89 4.75 -8.69
CA ALA A 191 18.98 4.38 -7.81
C ALA A 191 18.52 3.36 -6.74
N HIS A 192 17.24 3.36 -6.35
CA HIS A 192 16.69 2.52 -5.28
C HIS A 192 16.05 1.21 -5.75
N ARG A 193 16.27 0.82 -7.02
CA ARG A 193 15.73 -0.44 -7.56
C ARG A 193 16.05 -1.68 -6.70
N GLU A 194 15.25 -2.72 -6.90
CA GLU A 194 15.62 -4.07 -6.50
C GLU A 194 16.93 -4.53 -7.18
N PRO A 195 17.93 -5.04 -6.42
CA PRO A 195 19.19 -5.49 -6.98
C PRO A 195 19.09 -6.92 -7.55
N PHE A 196 19.34 -7.08 -8.85
CA PHE A 196 19.50 -8.40 -9.48
C PHE A 196 20.93 -8.89 -9.31
N VAL A 197 21.14 -9.72 -8.28
CA VAL A 197 22.47 -10.25 -7.92
C VAL A 197 22.48 -11.76 -7.98
N VAL A 198 23.64 -12.30 -8.37
CA VAL A 198 23.95 -13.73 -8.29
C VAL A 198 24.76 -13.95 -7.01
N ARG A 199 24.28 -14.80 -6.11
CA ARG A 199 25.00 -15.19 -4.89
C ARG A 199 25.31 -16.68 -4.94
N LYS A 200 26.58 -17.04 -4.75
CA LYS A 200 27.05 -18.44 -4.81
C LYS A 200 26.63 -19.15 -6.12
N GLY A 201 26.70 -18.43 -7.24
CA GLY A 201 26.35 -18.95 -8.56
C GLY A 201 24.85 -19.04 -8.87
N LEU A 202 23.97 -18.71 -7.90
CA LEU A 202 22.52 -18.74 -8.10
C LEU A 202 21.93 -17.31 -8.09
N PRO A 203 21.02 -16.99 -9.03
CA PRO A 203 20.24 -15.76 -8.94
C PRO A 203 19.47 -15.70 -7.62
N VAL A 204 19.54 -14.57 -6.93
CA VAL A 204 18.72 -14.34 -5.74
C VAL A 204 17.27 -14.13 -6.16
N ALA A 205 16.34 -14.71 -5.38
CA ALA A 205 14.91 -14.51 -5.57
C ALA A 205 14.57 -13.02 -5.60
N ASN A 206 13.69 -12.63 -6.52
CA ASN A 206 13.34 -11.24 -6.76
C ASN A 206 11.89 -11.11 -7.25
N SER A 207 11.41 -9.87 -7.40
CA SER A 207 10.02 -9.60 -7.80
C SER A 207 9.76 -9.66 -9.30
N LEU A 208 10.72 -9.99 -10.16
CA LEU A 208 10.47 -10.02 -11.60
C LEU A 208 9.39 -11.06 -11.96
N PRO A 209 8.51 -10.73 -12.93
CA PRO A 209 7.55 -11.70 -13.42
C PRO A 209 8.25 -12.96 -13.97
N PRO A 210 7.88 -14.16 -13.50
CA PRO A 210 8.46 -15.40 -13.98
C PRO A 210 8.04 -15.70 -15.44
N SER A 211 8.87 -16.48 -16.15
CA SER A 211 8.60 -16.92 -17.53
C SER A 211 7.60 -18.10 -17.57
N ILE A 212 6.45 -17.94 -16.92
CA ILE A 212 5.34 -18.90 -16.89
C ILE A 212 4.04 -18.21 -17.35
N LYS A 213 3.02 -19.00 -17.66
CA LYS A 213 1.69 -18.46 -17.96
C LYS A 213 1.11 -17.84 -16.68
N MET A 214 0.95 -16.51 -16.68
CA MET A 214 0.41 -15.73 -15.58
C MET A 214 -0.99 -15.21 -15.91
N PRO A 215 -1.84 -14.96 -14.89
CA PRO A 215 -3.16 -14.34 -15.10
C PRO A 215 -3.04 -12.90 -15.61
N TYR A 216 -2.04 -12.16 -15.14
CA TYR A 216 -1.76 -10.78 -15.54
C TYR A 216 -0.44 -10.73 -16.31
N LYS A 217 -0.50 -10.21 -17.54
CA LYS A 217 0.68 -10.17 -18.41
C LYS A 217 1.77 -9.31 -17.79
N ASN A 218 2.90 -9.92 -17.45
CA ASN A 218 4.08 -9.25 -16.89
C ASN A 218 3.79 -8.45 -15.60
N VAL A 219 2.80 -8.88 -14.81
CA VAL A 219 2.50 -8.31 -13.49
C VAL A 219 2.43 -9.47 -12.49
N TRP A 220 3.22 -9.38 -11.42
CA TRP A 220 3.49 -10.49 -10.53
C TRP A 220 3.44 -10.06 -9.06
N PRO A 221 2.32 -10.30 -8.34
CA PRO A 221 2.29 -10.14 -6.90
C PRO A 221 3.12 -11.24 -6.25
N THR A 222 4.06 -10.90 -5.37
CA THR A 222 4.92 -11.86 -4.67
C THR A 222 5.42 -11.30 -3.35
N THR A 223 5.95 -12.17 -2.51
CA THR A 223 6.72 -11.78 -1.33
C THR A 223 8.21 -11.93 -1.61
N VAL A 224 9.01 -10.95 -1.20
CA VAL A 224 10.48 -10.97 -1.32
C VAL A 224 11.09 -10.83 0.08
N SER A 225 11.96 -11.78 0.44
CA SER A 225 12.68 -11.74 1.71
C SER A 225 13.76 -10.65 1.69
N ALA A 226 13.74 -9.77 2.70
CA ALA A 226 14.72 -8.71 2.89
C ALA A 226 15.32 -8.77 4.31
N GLN A 227 16.34 -7.95 4.58
CA GLN A 227 17.01 -7.89 5.89
C GLN A 227 16.06 -7.45 7.02
N ASP A 228 15.05 -6.66 6.70
CA ASP A 228 14.05 -6.12 7.62
C ASP A 228 12.73 -6.91 7.65
N GLY A 229 12.67 -8.03 6.93
CA GLY A 229 11.53 -8.94 6.93
C GLY A 229 11.02 -9.27 5.53
N GLU A 230 9.87 -9.93 5.49
CA GLU A 230 9.17 -10.30 4.26
C GLU A 230 8.42 -9.11 3.69
N ARG A 231 8.74 -8.72 2.46
CA ARG A 231 8.15 -7.55 1.79
C ARG A 231 7.14 -8.01 0.74
N LEU A 232 5.93 -7.47 0.81
CA LEU A 232 4.91 -7.74 -0.22
C LEU A 232 5.06 -6.75 -1.38
N VAL A 233 5.20 -7.27 -2.58
CA VAL A 233 5.57 -6.50 -3.77
C VAL A 233 4.71 -6.91 -4.96
N ILE A 234 4.30 -5.94 -5.78
CA ILE A 234 3.77 -6.19 -7.13
C ILE A 234 4.88 -5.85 -8.12
N GLY A 235 5.49 -6.89 -8.70
CA GLY A 235 6.59 -6.73 -9.65
C GLY A 235 6.11 -6.67 -11.09
N THR A 236 6.72 -5.78 -11.88
CA THR A 236 6.52 -5.66 -13.32
C THR A 236 7.87 -5.62 -14.05
N LEU A 237 7.89 -5.56 -15.38
CA LEU A 237 9.16 -5.38 -16.12
C LEU A 237 9.75 -3.98 -15.97
N SER A 238 8.94 -2.97 -15.65
CA SER A 238 9.39 -1.56 -15.58
C SER A 238 9.63 -1.06 -14.16
N PHE A 239 8.92 -1.63 -13.18
CA PHE A 239 9.01 -1.22 -11.78
C PHE A 239 8.63 -2.35 -10.82
N ASP A 240 8.92 -2.14 -9.54
CA ASP A 240 8.34 -2.89 -8.44
C ASP A 240 7.53 -1.96 -7.53
N ALA A 241 6.35 -2.43 -7.09
CA ALA A 241 5.44 -1.71 -6.20
C ALA A 241 5.52 -2.34 -4.81
N LEU A 242 6.24 -1.71 -3.89
CA LEU A 242 6.34 -2.12 -2.50
C LEU A 242 5.09 -1.66 -1.74
N ILE A 243 4.42 -2.59 -1.06
CA ILE A 243 3.29 -2.27 -0.18
C ILE A 243 3.85 -1.94 1.21
N THR A 244 3.73 -0.68 1.63
CA THR A 244 4.25 -0.18 2.91
C THR A 244 3.16 0.08 3.96
N SER A 245 1.90 -0.10 3.59
CA SER A 245 0.82 -0.28 4.55
C SER A 245 -0.26 -1.18 3.97
N SER A 246 -0.76 -2.13 4.78
CA SER A 246 -1.85 -3.01 4.39
C SER A 246 -2.69 -3.47 5.56
N LEU A 247 -3.96 -3.80 5.29
CA LEU A 247 -4.91 -4.35 6.25
C LEU A 247 -5.51 -5.65 5.68
N ARG A 248 -5.61 -6.70 6.51
CA ARG A 248 -6.38 -7.91 6.19
C ARG A 248 -7.86 -7.60 6.31
N LEU A 249 -8.64 -7.93 5.28
CA LEU A 249 -10.08 -7.70 5.23
C LEU A 249 -10.87 -8.95 5.59
N ASP A 250 -10.27 -10.13 5.43
CA ASP A 250 -10.88 -11.42 5.75
C ASP A 250 -10.77 -11.80 7.23
N THR A 251 -9.94 -11.09 8.00
CA THR A 251 -9.73 -11.35 9.43
C THR A 251 -9.37 -10.09 10.19
N ARG A 252 -9.68 -10.04 11.49
CA ARG A 252 -9.22 -8.98 12.39
C ARG A 252 -7.76 -9.22 12.74
N MET A 253 -6.87 -8.52 12.05
CA MET A 253 -5.44 -8.49 12.35
C MET A 253 -4.94 -7.06 12.43
N ASN A 254 -3.86 -6.87 13.18
CA ASN A 254 -3.16 -5.59 13.23
C ASN A 254 -2.72 -5.18 11.82
N ILE A 255 -2.90 -3.90 11.53
CA ILE A 255 -2.48 -3.30 10.27
C ILE A 255 -0.96 -3.42 10.16
N SER A 256 -0.49 -3.82 8.99
CA SER A 256 0.94 -3.82 8.69
C SER A 256 1.33 -2.41 8.23
N VAL A 257 2.31 -1.80 8.90
CA VAL A 257 2.84 -0.46 8.57
C VAL A 257 4.36 -0.53 8.54
N GLY A 258 4.94 -0.05 7.44
CA GLY A 258 6.36 -0.20 7.11
C GLY A 258 6.57 -1.21 5.99
N CYS A 259 7.84 -1.47 5.66
CA CYS A 259 8.22 -2.31 4.52
C CYS A 259 7.91 -3.81 4.67
N ALA A 260 7.72 -4.30 5.90
CA ALA A 260 7.45 -5.71 6.16
C ALA A 260 5.94 -5.99 6.25
N THR A 261 5.49 -7.06 5.60
CA THR A 261 4.07 -7.47 5.55
C THR A 261 3.92 -8.91 6.05
N PRO A 262 4.08 -9.18 7.36
CA PRO A 262 4.06 -10.54 7.89
C PRO A 262 2.67 -11.20 7.83
N SER A 263 1.61 -10.41 7.66
CA SER A 263 0.22 -10.86 7.72
C SER A 263 -0.30 -11.44 6.40
N PHE A 264 0.40 -11.25 5.27
CA PHE A 264 -0.02 -11.77 3.97
C PHE A 264 1.23 -12.16 3.16
N LEU A 265 1.50 -13.46 3.09
CA LEU A 265 2.73 -14.00 2.51
C LEU A 265 2.41 -14.85 1.27
N LEU A 266 2.96 -14.45 0.14
CA LEU A 266 2.95 -15.21 -1.11
C LEU A 266 4.20 -16.08 -1.18
N SER A 267 4.29 -17.03 -0.24
CA SER A 267 5.46 -17.90 -0.01
C SER A 267 5.74 -18.92 -1.11
N SER A 268 4.87 -19.04 -2.12
CA SER A 268 5.02 -19.96 -3.23
C SER A 268 4.53 -19.35 -4.54
N THR A 269 5.00 -19.91 -5.66
CA THR A 269 4.51 -19.57 -7.00
C THR A 269 3.00 -19.83 -7.12
N SER A 270 2.46 -20.85 -6.44
CA SER A 270 1.01 -21.15 -6.48
C SER A 270 0.19 -20.06 -5.80
N HIS A 271 0.65 -19.55 -4.65
CA HIS A 271 -0.02 -18.43 -3.97
C HIS A 271 -0.02 -17.17 -4.85
N SER A 272 1.11 -16.90 -5.49
CA SER A 272 1.25 -15.75 -6.39
C SER A 272 0.34 -15.87 -7.62
N LEU A 273 0.27 -17.06 -8.25
CA LEU A 273 -0.64 -17.35 -9.37
C LEU A 273 -2.12 -17.30 -8.98
N ALA A 274 -2.45 -17.69 -7.75
CA ALA A 274 -3.82 -17.66 -7.24
C ALA A 274 -4.26 -16.27 -6.77
N THR A 275 -3.34 -15.30 -6.73
CA THR A 275 -3.62 -13.94 -6.25
C THR A 275 -4.17 -13.08 -7.38
N LYS A 276 -5.41 -12.64 -7.22
CA LYS A 276 -6.08 -11.66 -8.06
C LYS A 276 -5.83 -10.25 -7.55
N ILE A 277 -5.70 -9.29 -8.47
CA ILE A 277 -5.51 -7.87 -8.18
C ILE A 277 -6.77 -7.13 -8.59
N PHE A 278 -7.41 -6.44 -7.65
CA PHE A 278 -8.54 -5.56 -7.93
C PHE A 278 -8.18 -4.11 -7.64
N LEU A 279 -8.42 -3.23 -8.61
CA LEU A 279 -8.10 -1.81 -8.54
C LEU A 279 -9.32 -1.02 -8.06
N ASP A 280 -9.10 -0.04 -7.19
CA ASP A 280 -10.11 0.95 -6.85
C ASP A 280 -10.38 1.82 -8.10
N GLN A 281 -11.65 1.90 -8.51
CA GLN A 281 -12.03 2.55 -9.77
C GLN A 281 -11.60 4.03 -9.82
N GLU A 282 -11.83 4.80 -8.76
CA GLU A 282 -11.45 6.22 -8.75
C GLU A 282 -9.92 6.38 -8.79
N SER A 283 -9.18 5.54 -8.07
CA SER A 283 -7.72 5.57 -8.08
C SER A 283 -7.15 5.16 -9.44
N LEU A 284 -7.79 4.23 -10.15
CA LEU A 284 -7.49 3.92 -11.54
C LEU A 284 -7.75 5.11 -12.45
N ASP A 285 -8.93 5.73 -12.37
CA ASP A 285 -9.32 6.84 -13.23
C ASP A 285 -8.37 8.04 -13.06
N ASP A 286 -8.07 8.42 -11.82
CA ASP A 286 -7.08 9.45 -11.47
C ASP A 286 -5.70 9.10 -12.04
N GLY A 287 -5.26 7.85 -11.88
CA GLY A 287 -3.97 7.39 -12.37
C GLY A 287 -3.86 7.38 -13.90
N LEU A 288 -4.94 7.01 -14.60
CA LEU A 288 -5.03 7.11 -16.06
C LEU A 288 -5.02 8.56 -16.53
N GLN A 289 -5.58 9.49 -15.76
CA GLN A 289 -5.46 10.92 -16.03
C GLN A 289 -4.02 11.41 -15.87
N LEU A 290 -3.33 11.02 -14.79
CA LEU A 290 -1.91 11.33 -14.59
C LEU A 290 -1.04 10.79 -15.73
N ALA A 291 -1.35 9.59 -16.25
CA ALA A 291 -0.62 8.98 -17.36
C ALA A 291 -0.71 9.76 -18.68
N LYS A 292 -1.63 10.71 -18.82
CA LYS A 292 -1.73 11.59 -19.99
C LYS A 292 -0.80 12.81 -19.87
N GLY A 293 -0.44 13.23 -18.66
CA GLY A 293 0.39 14.40 -18.41
C GLY A 293 1.87 14.05 -18.44
N LYS A 294 2.57 14.38 -19.54
CA LYS A 294 4.02 14.14 -19.66
C LYS A 294 4.87 14.96 -18.68
N ASP A 295 4.33 16.10 -18.24
CA ASP A 295 4.97 17.00 -17.25
C ASP A 295 4.60 16.64 -15.80
N THR A 296 3.88 15.53 -15.58
CA THR A 296 3.54 15.05 -14.24
C THR A 296 4.81 14.69 -13.47
N TRP A 297 4.93 15.25 -12.27
CA TRP A 297 6.09 15.04 -11.39
C TRP A 297 5.68 14.61 -9.96
N SER A 298 4.38 14.44 -9.70
CA SER A 298 3.82 14.03 -8.40
C SER A 298 2.52 13.24 -8.58
N VAL A 299 2.13 12.48 -7.55
CA VAL A 299 0.86 11.74 -7.49
C VAL A 299 -0.34 12.69 -7.28
N SER A 300 -0.14 13.78 -6.55
CA SER A 300 -1.10 14.87 -6.40
C SER A 300 -0.38 16.19 -6.11
N SER A 301 -1.11 17.31 -6.19
CA SER A 301 -0.58 18.63 -5.80
C SER A 301 -0.56 18.88 -4.29
N SER A 302 -1.25 18.03 -3.51
CA SER A 302 -1.31 18.11 -2.05
C SER A 302 -0.34 17.13 -1.40
N ASN A 303 0.06 17.41 -0.16
CA ASN A 303 0.79 16.45 0.68
C ASN A 303 2.10 15.94 0.04
N LEU A 304 2.81 16.77 -0.73
CA LEU A 304 4.00 16.37 -1.50
C LEU A 304 5.03 15.62 -0.67
N MET A 305 5.34 16.07 0.55
CA MET A 305 6.30 15.42 1.44
C MET A 305 5.91 13.96 1.78
N TRP A 306 4.61 13.67 1.82
CA TRP A 306 4.07 12.35 2.12
C TRP A 306 4.07 11.42 0.90
N GLN A 307 4.28 11.96 -0.30
CA GLN A 307 4.49 11.20 -1.52
C GLN A 307 5.94 10.76 -1.70
N LEU A 308 6.85 11.13 -0.79
CA LEU A 308 8.21 10.60 -0.75
C LEU A 308 8.22 9.17 -0.19
N ARG A 309 9.03 8.34 -0.84
CA ARG A 309 9.26 6.94 -0.47
C ARG A 309 10.06 6.81 0.83
N GLN A 310 10.07 5.63 1.43
CA GLN A 310 10.81 5.30 2.65
C GLN A 310 12.31 5.05 2.42
N THR A 311 12.94 5.85 1.57
CA THR A 311 14.37 5.72 1.23
C THR A 311 15.26 6.26 2.35
N LYS A 312 16.36 5.56 2.65
CA LYS A 312 17.34 5.94 3.68
C LYS A 312 18.77 6.11 3.16
N THR A 313 18.94 6.11 1.83
CA THR A 313 20.25 6.17 1.19
C THR A 313 20.21 7.05 -0.06
N LYS A 314 21.38 7.27 -0.67
CA LYS A 314 21.52 7.93 -2.00
C LYS A 314 20.86 9.31 -2.07
N PHE A 315 20.96 10.10 -1.00
CA PHE A 315 20.45 11.47 -0.90
C PHE A 315 21.05 12.45 -1.93
N HIS A 316 22.14 12.08 -2.59
CA HIS A 316 22.69 12.82 -3.71
C HIS A 316 21.96 12.55 -5.04
N ASP A 317 21.15 11.49 -5.12
CA ASP A 317 20.47 11.06 -6.33
C ASP A 317 19.03 11.63 -6.38
N PRO A 318 18.59 12.19 -7.53
CA PRO A 318 17.23 12.70 -7.68
C PRO A 318 16.14 11.66 -7.38
N SER A 319 16.38 10.36 -7.63
CA SER A 319 15.35 9.34 -7.46
C SER A 319 14.93 9.16 -6.00
N THR A 320 15.79 9.53 -5.04
CA THR A 320 15.45 9.60 -3.60
C THR A 320 14.27 10.52 -3.33
N TYR A 321 14.06 11.53 -4.17
CA TYR A 321 13.05 12.58 -3.98
C TYR A 321 11.85 12.45 -4.92
N TYR A 322 11.72 11.33 -5.64
CA TYR A 322 10.53 11.10 -6.47
C TYR A 322 9.28 10.96 -5.62
N LEU A 323 8.26 11.74 -5.97
CA LEU A 323 6.96 11.80 -5.32
C LEU A 323 6.01 10.68 -5.79
N CYS A 324 6.51 9.44 -5.79
CA CYS A 324 5.83 8.26 -6.34
C CYS A 324 5.44 7.25 -5.25
N ARG A 325 5.09 7.77 -4.07
CA ARG A 325 4.34 7.06 -3.03
C ARG A 325 2.90 7.54 -3.04
N ALA A 326 1.97 6.60 -2.96
CA ALA A 326 0.55 6.89 -2.95
C ALA A 326 -0.16 6.09 -1.85
N SER A 327 -1.17 6.69 -1.25
CA SER A 327 -2.00 6.05 -0.24
C SER A 327 -3.45 5.96 -0.72
N SER A 328 -4.12 4.91 -0.27
CA SER A 328 -5.52 4.65 -0.57
C SER A 328 -6.40 5.80 -0.07
N PRO A 329 -7.63 5.92 -0.57
CA PRO A 329 -8.63 6.86 -0.05
C PRO A 329 -8.87 6.75 1.46
N PHE A 330 -8.65 5.57 2.05
CA PHE A 330 -8.77 5.32 3.49
C PHE A 330 -7.51 5.73 4.29
N ALA A 331 -6.37 5.88 3.60
CA ALA A 331 -5.09 6.18 4.21
C ALA A 331 -4.46 7.48 3.70
N ASN A 332 -5.17 8.29 2.90
CA ASN A 332 -4.60 9.50 2.26
C ASN A 332 -4.49 10.71 3.21
N LYS A 333 -5.07 10.63 4.41
CA LYS A 333 -4.93 11.66 5.47
C LYS A 333 -3.59 11.48 6.18
N HIS A 334 -2.95 12.58 6.57
CA HIS A 334 -1.63 12.54 7.22
C HIS A 334 -1.51 11.55 8.40
N PRO A 335 -2.49 11.43 9.32
CA PRO A 335 -2.37 10.49 10.44
C PRO A 335 -2.40 9.02 10.02
N CYS A 336 -2.93 8.71 8.84
CA CYS A 336 -3.10 7.35 8.33
C CYS A 336 -1.95 6.91 7.41
N GLN A 337 -0.98 7.78 7.14
CA GLN A 337 0.16 7.47 6.28
C GLN A 337 1.37 7.04 7.11
N PRO A 338 2.10 5.99 6.70
CA PRO A 338 3.37 5.65 7.32
C PRO A 338 4.35 6.85 7.36
N TYR A 339 4.90 7.14 8.53
CA TYR A 339 5.99 8.09 8.68
C TYR A 339 7.26 7.58 7.99
N THR A 340 8.03 8.52 7.47
CA THR A 340 9.36 8.31 6.89
C THR A 340 10.36 9.27 7.54
N ILE A 341 11.64 9.18 7.18
CA ILE A 341 12.64 10.16 7.63
C ILE A 341 12.28 11.61 7.21
N PHE A 342 11.47 11.79 6.16
CA PHE A 342 11.09 13.09 5.62
C PHE A 342 9.81 13.67 6.27
N THR A 343 8.96 12.81 6.83
CA THR A 343 7.67 13.21 7.42
C THR A 343 7.63 13.10 8.94
N LEU A 344 8.61 12.44 9.58
CA LEU A 344 8.66 12.23 11.03
C LEU A 344 8.58 13.54 11.84
N VAL A 345 9.02 14.66 11.27
CA VAL A 345 8.92 15.99 11.90
C VAL A 345 7.47 16.38 12.22
N ALA A 346 6.49 15.84 11.48
CA ALA A 346 5.06 16.12 11.67
C ALA A 346 4.40 15.22 12.73
N PHE A 347 5.18 14.38 13.44
CA PHE A 347 4.64 13.52 14.48
C PHE A 347 4.43 14.28 15.79
N ASP A 348 3.16 14.54 16.14
CA ASP A 348 2.74 15.39 17.27
C ASP A 348 3.25 14.94 18.65
N HIS A 349 3.55 13.65 18.81
CA HIS A 349 4.16 13.19 20.06
C HIS A 349 5.62 13.62 20.04
N ALA A 350 5.85 14.81 20.59
CA ALA A 350 7.15 15.45 20.72
C ALA A 350 8.18 14.43 21.22
N HIS A 351 9.11 14.09 20.34
CA HIS A 351 10.32 13.39 20.71
C HIS A 351 11.38 14.47 20.88
N ASN A 352 11.62 14.88 22.12
CA ASN A 352 12.74 15.77 22.42
C ASN A 352 14.06 15.01 22.17
N GLY A 353 15.05 15.71 21.60
CA GLY A 353 16.39 15.18 21.34
C GLY A 353 16.68 14.87 19.87
N ASP A 354 17.70 14.04 19.65
CA ASP A 354 18.32 13.81 18.35
C ASP A 354 17.34 13.42 17.23
N GLY A 355 16.31 12.62 17.54
CA GLY A 355 15.32 12.21 16.55
C GLY A 355 14.56 13.39 15.91
N SER A 356 14.20 14.40 16.68
CA SER A 356 13.46 15.57 16.18
C SER A 356 14.37 16.49 15.38
N ILE A 357 15.63 16.62 15.79
CA ILE A 357 16.62 17.43 15.09
C ILE A 357 16.94 16.81 13.73
N LEU A 358 17.19 15.50 13.70
CA LEU A 358 17.48 14.78 12.45
C LEU A 358 16.25 14.72 11.54
N SER A 359 15.03 14.59 12.06
CA SER A 359 13.83 14.62 11.22
C SER A 359 13.64 15.98 10.54
N ARG A 360 13.94 17.08 11.24
CA ARG A 360 13.98 18.43 10.65
C ARG A 360 15.05 18.57 9.57
N LEU A 361 16.24 17.99 9.77
CA LEU A 361 17.29 18.00 8.74
C LEU A 361 16.80 17.32 7.45
N PHE A 362 16.29 16.09 7.53
CA PHE A 362 15.83 15.35 6.36
C PHE A 362 14.63 16.03 5.69
N HIS A 363 13.70 16.56 6.48
CA HIS A 363 12.58 17.35 5.97
C HIS A 363 13.06 18.61 5.22
N ALA A 364 14.02 19.35 5.77
CA ALA A 364 14.57 20.54 5.13
C ALA A 364 15.25 20.20 3.79
N LEU A 365 16.07 19.14 3.76
CA LEU A 365 16.72 18.66 2.53
C LEU A 365 15.69 18.31 1.44
N ALA A 366 14.69 17.51 1.79
CA ALA A 366 13.64 17.12 0.84
C ALA A 366 12.84 18.33 0.35
N SER A 367 12.48 19.26 1.25
CA SER A 367 11.78 20.49 0.88
C SER A 367 12.57 21.33 -0.12
N ARG A 368 13.89 21.46 0.08
CA ARG A 368 14.79 22.16 -0.85
C ARG A 368 14.83 21.47 -2.21
N VAL A 369 14.95 20.13 -2.25
CA VAL A 369 14.98 19.38 -3.52
C VAL A 369 13.65 19.45 -4.26
N ILE A 370 12.52 19.34 -3.57
CA ILE A 370 11.20 19.42 -4.20
C ILE A 370 10.97 20.81 -4.82
N ARG A 371 11.36 21.88 -4.14
CA ARG A 371 11.12 23.25 -4.60
C ARG A 371 12.14 23.72 -5.64
N ASP A 372 13.41 23.43 -5.39
CA ASP A 372 14.53 24.03 -6.13
C ASP A 372 15.18 23.03 -7.11
N ALA A 373 14.70 21.78 -7.15
CA ALA A 373 15.12 20.72 -8.06
C ALA A 373 16.66 20.52 -8.09
N ARG A 374 17.29 20.59 -9.27
CA ARG A 374 18.74 20.46 -9.45
C ARG A 374 19.53 21.58 -8.77
N GLU A 375 18.86 22.70 -8.50
CA GLU A 375 19.50 23.85 -7.87
C GLU A 375 19.51 23.76 -6.34
N ALA A 376 18.86 22.75 -5.76
CA ALA A 376 18.71 22.60 -4.33
C ALA A 376 20.04 22.57 -3.56
N VAL A 377 20.08 23.44 -2.55
CA VAL A 377 21.19 23.60 -1.61
C VAL A 377 20.71 23.47 -0.16
N ILE A 378 21.63 23.11 0.72
CA ILE A 378 21.45 23.21 2.17
C ILE A 378 22.34 24.35 2.69
N ASP A 379 21.76 25.24 3.49
CA ASP A 379 22.43 26.39 4.04
C ASP A 379 23.21 26.02 5.31
N LYS A 380 24.41 26.59 5.48
CA LYS A 380 25.27 26.36 6.65
C LYS A 380 24.53 26.70 7.94
N GLN A 381 23.85 27.85 7.96
CA GLN A 381 23.07 28.33 9.09
C GLN A 381 22.02 27.30 9.55
N THR A 382 21.30 26.65 8.62
CA THR A 382 20.32 25.62 8.99
C THR A 382 20.98 24.45 9.71
N VAL A 383 22.17 24.03 9.28
CA VAL A 383 22.91 22.93 9.93
C VAL A 383 23.44 23.37 11.30
N GLU A 384 23.95 24.59 11.43
CA GLU A 384 24.43 25.16 12.69
C GLU A 384 23.30 25.27 13.73
N GLU A 385 22.14 25.78 13.33
CA GLU A 385 20.96 25.89 14.19
C GLU A 385 20.52 24.52 14.72
N LEU A 386 20.51 23.49 13.86
CA LEU A 386 20.20 22.12 14.27
C LEU A 386 21.28 21.55 15.18
N ARG A 387 22.55 21.80 14.89
CA ARG A 387 23.68 21.33 15.69
C ARG A 387 23.69 21.92 17.09
N ASN A 388 23.33 23.19 17.24
CA ASN A 388 23.23 23.89 18.52
C ASN A 388 22.12 23.34 19.43
N GLN A 389 21.16 22.61 18.86
CA GLN A 389 20.08 21.95 19.60
C GLN A 389 20.45 20.51 20.01
N CYS A 390 21.51 19.94 19.43
CA CYS A 390 21.95 18.58 19.77
C CYS A 390 22.72 18.57 21.10
N ILE A 391 22.56 17.48 21.84
CA ILE A 391 23.46 17.15 22.94
C ILE A 391 24.84 16.81 22.34
N ASP A 392 25.90 17.33 22.96
CA ASP A 392 27.25 17.07 22.50
C ASP A 392 27.63 15.58 22.59
N GLN A 393 28.54 15.17 21.71
CA GLN A 393 29.09 13.81 21.61
C GLN A 393 28.11 12.70 21.21
N THR A 394 26.84 13.03 20.94
CA THR A 394 25.90 12.09 20.32
C THR A 394 26.27 11.77 18.87
N LYS A 395 25.72 10.70 18.31
CA LYS A 395 25.90 10.36 16.90
C LYS A 395 25.30 11.44 15.99
N ALA A 396 24.21 12.08 16.43
CA ALA A 396 23.59 13.17 15.69
C ALA A 396 24.48 14.42 15.67
N SER A 397 25.00 14.87 16.82
CA SER A 397 25.91 16.02 16.85
C SER A 397 27.16 15.77 16.01
N LYS A 398 27.81 14.60 16.16
CA LYS A 398 28.97 14.23 15.32
C LYS A 398 28.67 14.20 13.83
N GLY A 399 27.50 13.72 13.44
CA GLY A 399 27.09 13.72 12.03
C GLY A 399 26.82 15.14 11.52
N LEU A 400 26.20 16.00 12.32
CA LEU A 400 26.00 17.41 11.97
C LEU A 400 27.33 18.18 11.90
N ASP A 401 28.27 17.93 12.83
CA ASP A 401 29.64 18.44 12.76
C ASP A 401 30.32 18.00 11.45
N GLY A 402 30.15 16.73 11.07
CA GLY A 402 30.64 16.19 9.81
C GLY A 402 29.96 16.78 8.56
N ILE A 403 28.78 17.39 8.67
CA ILE A 403 28.17 18.17 7.58
C ILE A 403 28.76 19.58 7.58
N LEU A 404 28.95 20.20 8.75
CA LEU A 404 29.52 21.54 8.88
C LEU A 404 30.95 21.63 8.32
N THR A 405 31.73 20.56 8.43
CA THR A 405 33.08 20.49 7.84
C THR A 405 33.09 20.44 6.31
N LEU A 406 31.95 20.19 5.66
CA LEU A 406 31.85 20.20 4.20
C LEU A 406 31.73 21.61 3.62
N PHE A 407 31.42 22.61 4.45
CA PHE A 407 31.41 24.00 4.04
C PHE A 407 32.84 24.55 4.11
N SER A 408 33.31 25.16 3.03
CA SER A 408 34.53 25.99 3.11
C SER A 408 34.27 27.27 3.90
N ASP A 409 35.33 27.95 4.32
CA ASP A 409 35.25 29.18 5.14
C ASP A 409 34.40 30.28 4.50
N THR A 410 34.32 30.31 3.16
CA THR A 410 33.58 31.31 2.39
C THR A 410 32.23 30.82 1.88
N GLN A 411 31.93 29.51 1.94
CA GLN A 411 30.67 28.96 1.44
C GLN A 411 29.57 29.01 2.50
N THR A 412 28.45 29.62 2.13
CA THR A 412 27.23 29.69 2.95
C THR A 412 26.24 28.58 2.65
N SER A 413 26.40 27.88 1.52
CA SER A 413 25.52 26.78 1.09
C SER A 413 26.31 25.72 0.31
N ILE A 414 25.83 24.49 0.32
CA ILE A 414 26.35 23.38 -0.49
C ILE A 414 25.22 22.67 -1.24
N LYS A 415 25.52 22.14 -2.43
CA LYS A 415 24.55 21.36 -3.22
C LYS A 415 24.11 20.10 -2.48
N ILE A 416 22.83 19.75 -2.61
CA ILE A 416 22.28 18.49 -2.08
C ILE A 416 22.49 17.37 -3.10
N LEU A 417 22.01 17.56 -4.33
CA LEU A 417 22.12 16.58 -5.40
C LEU A 417 23.56 16.56 -5.96
N GLY A 418 24.06 15.36 -6.28
CA GLY A 418 25.44 15.13 -6.73
C GLY A 418 26.51 15.21 -5.62
N ASN A 419 26.15 15.61 -4.40
CA ASN A 419 27.10 15.76 -3.29
C ASN A 419 27.32 14.44 -2.53
N LEU A 420 28.28 13.65 -3.01
CA LEU A 420 28.64 12.36 -2.40
C LEU A 420 29.12 12.48 -0.94
N PRO A 421 29.99 13.44 -0.56
CA PRO A 421 30.38 13.64 0.84
C PRO A 421 29.19 13.87 1.77
N LEU A 422 28.29 14.79 1.43
CA LEU A 422 27.06 15.05 2.20
C LEU A 422 26.22 13.78 2.33
N ASN A 423 26.01 13.08 1.21
CA ASN A 423 25.27 11.82 1.19
C ASN A 423 25.87 10.74 2.11
N ASN A 424 27.20 10.64 2.21
CA ASN A 424 27.84 9.66 3.09
C ASN A 424 27.50 9.93 4.56
N THR A 425 27.54 11.20 4.97
CA THR A 425 27.16 11.61 6.32
C THR A 425 25.66 11.37 6.56
N LEU A 426 24.80 11.74 5.62
CA LEU A 426 23.35 11.52 5.73
C LEU A 426 22.98 10.03 5.82
N GLN A 427 23.69 9.14 5.13
CA GLN A 427 23.48 7.68 5.24
C GLN A 427 23.81 7.12 6.63
N VAL A 428 24.72 7.76 7.37
CA VAL A 428 25.01 7.40 8.76
C VAL A 428 23.92 7.93 9.70
N LEU A 429 23.34 9.09 9.40
CA LEU A 429 22.31 9.72 10.22
C LEU A 429 20.92 9.10 10.03
N ALA A 430 20.54 8.72 8.82
CA ALA A 430 19.19 8.22 8.52
C ALA A 430 18.77 6.99 9.36
N PRO A 431 19.63 5.97 9.60
CA PRO A 431 19.28 4.84 10.44
C PRO A 431 18.94 5.21 11.89
N LEU A 432 19.47 6.33 12.42
CA LEU A 432 19.21 6.79 13.78
C LEU A 432 17.73 7.15 14.02
N LEU A 433 16.98 7.43 12.95
CA LEU A 433 15.55 7.72 13.01
C LEU A 433 14.66 6.47 13.10
N SER A 434 15.21 5.26 12.94
CA SER A 434 14.39 4.06 12.75
C SER A 434 13.48 3.75 13.94
N THR A 435 13.97 3.88 15.17
CA THR A 435 13.16 3.63 16.39
C THR A 435 12.05 4.66 16.55
N TYR A 436 12.32 5.92 16.23
CA TYR A 436 11.33 7.01 16.25
C TYR A 436 10.23 6.78 15.21
N ILE A 437 10.61 6.36 13.99
CA ILE A 437 9.66 6.00 12.93
C ILE A 437 8.80 4.80 13.35
N THR A 438 9.39 3.75 13.91
CA THR A 438 8.62 2.59 14.39
C THR A 438 7.61 3.01 15.45
N LYS A 439 8.00 3.88 16.40
CA LYS A 439 7.10 4.42 17.41
C LYS A 439 5.98 5.26 16.79
N ALA A 440 6.29 6.14 15.84
CA ALA A 440 5.31 6.96 15.15
C ALA A 440 4.33 6.12 14.30
N ASN A 441 4.83 5.09 13.63
CA ASN A 441 4.01 4.18 12.84
C ASN A 441 3.07 3.32 13.69
N ALA A 442 3.34 3.16 15.00
CA ALA A 442 2.39 2.53 15.89
C ALA A 442 1.09 3.33 16.03
N SER A 443 1.12 4.66 15.99
CA SER A 443 -0.12 5.46 15.99
C SER A 443 -0.85 5.40 14.65
N VAL A 444 -0.11 5.27 13.55
CA VAL A 444 -0.70 5.14 12.20
C VAL A 444 -1.63 3.92 12.12
N MET A 445 -1.24 2.79 12.75
CA MET A 445 -2.08 1.60 12.83
C MET A 445 -3.46 1.93 13.42
N ALA A 446 -3.51 2.65 14.55
CA ALA A 446 -4.77 3.00 15.20
C ALA A 446 -5.65 3.95 14.35
N PHE A 447 -5.04 4.91 13.64
CA PHE A 447 -5.78 5.82 12.76
C PHE A 447 -6.37 5.10 11.55
N VAL A 448 -5.59 4.22 10.91
CA VAL A 448 -6.08 3.42 9.79
C VAL A 448 -7.21 2.50 10.27
N GLU A 449 -7.07 1.84 11.43
CA GLU A 449 -8.12 0.95 11.98
C GLU A 449 -9.44 1.68 12.20
N LYS A 450 -9.38 2.93 12.64
CA LYS A 450 -10.56 3.79 12.82
C LYS A 450 -11.31 4.05 11.51
N GLU A 451 -10.62 4.16 10.38
CA GLU A 451 -11.26 4.38 9.07
C GLU A 451 -12.04 3.16 8.57
N PHE A 452 -11.74 1.96 9.10
CA PHE A 452 -12.46 0.72 8.77
C PHE A 452 -13.48 0.30 9.84
N THR A 453 -13.45 0.91 11.03
CA THR A 453 -14.45 0.66 12.08
C THR A 453 -15.77 1.38 11.74
N PRO A 454 -16.95 0.71 11.86
CA PRO A 454 -18.24 1.38 11.69
C PRO A 454 -18.38 2.60 12.61
N ILE A 455 -18.88 3.71 12.08
CA ILE A 455 -19.28 4.85 12.91
C ILE A 455 -20.48 4.40 13.75
N PRO A 456 -20.45 4.58 15.08
CA PRO A 456 -21.51 4.13 15.99
C PRO A 456 -22.86 4.81 15.72
#